data_AF-A0A7G3B9Z9-F1
#
_entry.id   AF-A0A7G3B9Z9-F1
#
_cell.length_a   1.000
_cell.length_b   1.000
_cell.length_c   1.000
_cell.angle_alpha   90.00
_cell.angle_beta   90.00
_cell.angle_gamma   90.00
#
_symmetry.space_group_name_H-M   'P 1'
#
loop_
_entity.id
_entity.type
_entity.pdbx_description
1 polymer ?
#
loop_
_entity_poly.entity_id
_entity_poly.type
_entity_poly.pdbx_seq_one_letter_code
_entity_poly.pdbx_strand_id
1 'polypeptide(L)'
;VQLTSWEYQFSVKKCKILLLFMVFRAGAKKNVNKRKMIQRNFKSDKDTRRRQIDTLKIFNDNVQEVIECEEYTVGFESDGRPFVITVFLGPSFPNEKPKVVISPSVEHPWVFGPTGEVNGAPGLLNFTAHSDLGRIVQAIIREMEKFPPQLFGVGEMMNRSGNEAPQIDIPHPPQSGEGLIPELRSLTIEELKELDTDPEFLDDFVAELGAVKNLRTDLDVLLQDIESIAKANMAQEERMTTLREEVNRRSIEFRDLGDKYEMLCALQKKKAEEFSPQHIKELLQIAASISDSECETCAEEFLAGKIDVQSFLNTFMAAKKLSAMRKAKEERLTSQLDSLEKHSLH
;
A
#
# COMPACT_ATOMS: atom_id res chain seq x y z
N VAL A 1 -51.21 -29.15 -36.48
CA VAL A 1 -51.30 -27.73 -36.04
C VAL A 1 -50.67 -27.47 -34.66
N GLN A 2 -50.59 -28.45 -33.74
CA GLN A 2 -49.89 -28.25 -32.45
C GLN A 2 -48.35 -28.37 -32.48
N LEU A 3 -47.75 -29.14 -33.41
CA LEU A 3 -46.29 -29.29 -33.51
C LEU A 3 -45.58 -28.00 -33.98
N THR A 4 -46.22 -27.21 -34.86
CA THR A 4 -45.64 -25.97 -35.39
C THR A 4 -45.61 -24.83 -34.37
N SER A 5 -46.50 -24.86 -33.36
CA SER A 5 -46.51 -23.90 -32.25
C SER A 5 -45.35 -24.11 -31.28
N TRP A 6 -44.96 -25.38 -31.06
CA TRP A 6 -43.83 -25.73 -30.19
C TRP A 6 -42.47 -25.36 -30.81
N GLU A 7 -42.27 -25.61 -32.10
CA GLU A 7 -41.05 -25.22 -32.81
C GLU A 7 -40.87 -23.70 -32.87
N TYR A 8 -41.96 -22.93 -33.03
CA TYR A 8 -41.92 -21.47 -33.03
C TYR A 8 -41.61 -20.91 -31.62
N GLN A 9 -42.21 -21.48 -30.58
CA GLN A 9 -41.91 -21.12 -29.18
C GLN A 9 -40.46 -21.49 -28.78
N PHE A 10 -39.93 -22.61 -29.28
CA PHE A 10 -38.55 -23.02 -29.02
C PHE A 10 -37.53 -22.13 -29.77
N SER A 11 -37.85 -21.71 -30.99
CA SER A 11 -37.02 -20.80 -31.79
C SER A 11 -36.97 -19.39 -31.20
N VAL A 12 -38.12 -18.83 -30.79
CA VAL A 12 -38.19 -17.51 -30.13
C VAL A 12 -37.50 -17.52 -28.77
N LYS A 13 -37.63 -18.61 -27.98
CA LYS A 13 -36.87 -18.79 -26.73
C LYS A 13 -35.37 -18.92 -26.98
N LYS A 14 -34.93 -19.64 -28.02
CA LYS A 14 -33.52 -19.71 -28.44
C LYS A 14 -32.97 -18.34 -28.84
N CYS A 15 -33.70 -17.56 -29.63
CA CYS A 15 -33.27 -16.21 -30.04
C CYS A 15 -33.19 -15.24 -28.86
N LYS A 16 -34.15 -15.29 -27.92
CA LYS A 16 -34.09 -14.48 -26.68
C LYS A 16 -32.92 -14.89 -25.77
N ILE A 17 -32.65 -16.19 -25.64
CA ILE A 17 -31.50 -16.70 -24.88
C ILE A 17 -30.19 -16.29 -25.55
N LEU A 18 -30.08 -16.39 -26.88
CA LEU A 18 -28.91 -15.95 -27.65
C LEU A 18 -28.67 -14.44 -27.51
N LEU A 19 -29.71 -13.61 -27.57
CA LEU A 19 -29.60 -12.17 -27.40
C LEU A 19 -29.18 -11.82 -25.96
N LEU A 20 -29.75 -12.50 -24.96
CA LEU A 20 -29.35 -12.36 -23.56
C LEU A 20 -27.90 -12.82 -23.35
N PHE A 21 -27.49 -13.91 -23.99
CA PHE A 21 -26.11 -14.40 -23.96
C PHE A 21 -25.14 -13.43 -24.65
N MET A 22 -25.53 -12.79 -25.74
CA MET A 22 -24.71 -11.79 -26.44
C MET A 22 -24.57 -10.51 -25.63
N VAL A 23 -25.65 -10.00 -25.03
CA VAL A 23 -25.62 -8.82 -24.14
C VAL A 23 -24.82 -9.13 -22.87
N PHE A 24 -25.03 -10.30 -22.25
CA PHE A 24 -24.28 -10.73 -21.09
C PHE A 24 -22.80 -11.00 -21.43
N ARG A 25 -22.49 -11.56 -22.60
CA ARG A 25 -21.12 -11.76 -23.11
C ARG A 25 -20.45 -10.43 -23.44
N ALA A 26 -21.16 -9.42 -23.94
CA ALA A 26 -20.62 -8.09 -24.20
C ALA A 26 -20.34 -7.33 -22.88
N GLY A 27 -21.27 -7.39 -21.92
CA GLY A 27 -21.09 -6.85 -20.57
C GLY A 27 -19.98 -7.56 -19.80
N ALA A 28 -19.91 -8.89 -19.88
CA ALA A 28 -18.85 -9.70 -19.31
C ALA A 28 -17.50 -9.42 -19.99
N LYS A 29 -17.43 -9.27 -21.32
CA LYS A 29 -16.19 -8.89 -22.02
C LYS A 29 -15.67 -7.52 -21.61
N LYS A 30 -16.54 -6.50 -21.46
CA LYS A 30 -16.13 -5.17 -20.97
C LYS A 30 -15.64 -5.23 -19.52
N ASN A 31 -16.34 -5.94 -18.63
CA ASN A 31 -15.90 -6.13 -17.24
C ASN A 31 -14.63 -6.98 -17.11
N VAL A 32 -14.49 -8.03 -17.92
CA VAL A 32 -13.27 -8.87 -17.98
C VAL A 32 -12.10 -8.07 -18.53
N ASN A 33 -12.28 -7.21 -19.54
CA ASN A 33 -11.21 -6.36 -20.03
C ASN A 33 -10.79 -5.31 -18.99
N LYS A 34 -11.75 -4.68 -18.29
CA LYS A 34 -11.46 -3.75 -17.19
C LYS A 34 -10.73 -4.47 -16.04
N ARG A 35 -11.17 -5.68 -15.65
CA ARG A 35 -10.51 -6.53 -14.65
C ARG A 35 -9.11 -6.97 -15.08
N LYS A 36 -8.94 -7.43 -16.32
CA LYS A 36 -7.64 -7.82 -16.89
C LYS A 36 -6.68 -6.64 -17.01
N MET A 37 -7.19 -5.41 -17.14
CA MET A 37 -6.39 -4.19 -17.19
C MET A 37 -5.97 -3.76 -15.78
N ILE A 38 -6.88 -3.76 -14.81
CA ILE A 38 -6.55 -3.48 -13.39
C ILE A 38 -5.58 -4.54 -12.84
N GLN A 39 -5.82 -5.82 -13.12
CA GLN A 39 -4.91 -6.91 -12.71
C GLN A 39 -3.55 -6.82 -13.44
N ARG A 40 -3.52 -6.42 -14.72
CA ARG A 40 -2.25 -6.18 -15.43
C ARG A 40 -1.48 -5.02 -14.84
N ASN A 41 -2.15 -3.91 -14.53
CA ASN A 41 -1.50 -2.74 -13.91
C ASN A 41 -0.99 -3.10 -12.51
N PHE A 42 -1.81 -3.74 -11.67
CA PHE A 42 -1.39 -4.15 -10.33
C PHE A 42 -0.23 -5.16 -10.34
N LYS A 43 -0.23 -6.09 -11.31
CA LYS A 43 0.89 -7.01 -11.51
C LYS A 43 2.14 -6.28 -12.01
N SER A 44 1.99 -5.37 -12.96
CA SER A 44 3.07 -4.53 -13.49
C SER A 44 3.68 -3.63 -12.41
N ASP A 45 2.87 -3.09 -11.50
CA ASP A 45 3.32 -2.24 -10.39
C ASP A 45 4.11 -3.07 -9.37
N LYS A 46 3.63 -4.29 -9.04
CA LYS A 46 4.40 -5.24 -8.21
C LYS A 46 5.72 -5.66 -8.85
N ASP A 47 5.72 -5.95 -10.14
CA ASP A 47 6.92 -6.32 -10.89
C ASP A 47 7.91 -5.15 -10.94
N THR A 48 7.40 -3.92 -11.11
CA THR A 48 8.22 -2.69 -11.14
C THR A 48 8.78 -2.36 -9.76
N ARG A 49 7.98 -2.49 -8.69
CA ARG A 49 8.46 -2.35 -7.29
C ARG A 49 9.62 -3.29 -7.01
N ARG A 50 9.43 -4.58 -7.33
CA ARG A 50 10.45 -5.60 -7.13
C ARG A 50 11.73 -5.26 -7.89
N ARG A 51 11.60 -4.86 -9.16
CA ARG A 51 12.74 -4.43 -9.97
C ARG A 51 13.50 -3.26 -9.37
N GLN A 52 12.81 -2.24 -8.85
CA GLN A 52 13.48 -1.11 -8.21
C GLN A 52 14.18 -1.51 -6.91
N ILE A 53 13.57 -2.38 -6.09
CA ILE A 53 14.23 -2.95 -4.89
C ILE A 53 15.47 -3.76 -5.29
N ASP A 54 15.37 -4.57 -6.34
CA ASP A 54 16.52 -5.32 -6.85
C ASP A 54 17.64 -4.38 -7.31
N THR A 55 17.32 -3.28 -8.00
CA THR A 55 18.32 -2.26 -8.37
C THR A 55 18.99 -1.63 -7.16
N LEU A 56 18.23 -1.37 -6.08
CA LEU A 56 18.77 -0.85 -4.83
C LEU A 56 19.84 -1.77 -4.26
N LYS A 57 19.54 -3.07 -4.19
CA LYS A 57 20.45 -4.13 -3.69
C LYS A 57 21.64 -4.39 -4.59
N ILE A 58 21.51 -4.16 -5.91
CA ILE A 58 22.59 -4.39 -6.89
C ILE A 58 23.57 -3.22 -6.93
N PHE A 59 23.10 -1.98 -6.88
CA PHE A 59 23.94 -0.80 -7.09
C PHE A 59 24.56 -0.21 -5.81
N ASN A 60 24.14 -0.67 -4.63
CA ASN A 60 24.62 -0.16 -3.36
C ASN A 60 25.14 -1.33 -2.51
N ASP A 61 26.29 -1.11 -1.89
CA ASP A 61 26.87 -2.07 -0.94
C ASP A 61 26.19 -1.91 0.44
N ASN A 62 26.25 -2.94 1.27
CA ASN A 62 25.71 -2.93 2.64
C ASN A 62 24.22 -2.59 2.76
N VAL A 63 23.39 -2.99 1.79
CA VAL A 63 21.93 -2.86 1.89
C VAL A 63 21.37 -3.91 2.85
N GLN A 64 20.68 -3.46 3.89
CA GLN A 64 19.95 -4.32 4.82
C GLN A 64 18.45 -4.11 4.66
N GLU A 65 17.72 -5.21 4.65
CA GLU A 65 16.27 -5.22 4.62
C GLU A 65 15.75 -5.24 6.06
N VAL A 66 15.19 -4.12 6.51
CA VAL A 66 14.67 -3.96 7.87
C VAL A 66 13.23 -4.45 7.92
N ILE A 67 12.40 -3.98 6.99
CA ILE A 67 11.02 -4.43 6.82
C ILE A 67 10.83 -4.80 5.35
N GLU A 68 10.40 -6.05 5.11
CA GLU A 68 10.24 -6.57 3.76
C GLU A 68 9.31 -5.68 2.93
N CYS A 69 9.76 -5.34 1.73
CA CYS A 69 9.10 -4.45 0.80
C CYS A 69 8.85 -3.01 1.29
N GLU A 70 9.17 -2.62 2.52
CA GLU A 70 8.80 -1.30 3.08
C GLU A 70 10.00 -0.47 3.53
N GLU A 71 11.02 -1.06 4.14
CA GLU A 71 12.13 -0.32 4.74
C GLU A 71 13.48 -1.01 4.49
N TYR A 72 14.41 -0.24 3.93
CA TYR A 72 15.76 -0.67 3.61
C TYR A 72 16.78 0.34 4.11
N THR A 73 17.89 -0.13 4.68
CA THR A 73 19.00 0.72 5.10
C THR A 73 20.24 0.46 4.26
N VAL A 74 21.03 1.49 4.00
CA VAL A 74 22.27 1.42 3.21
C VAL A 74 23.37 2.12 3.99
N GLY A 75 24.34 1.34 4.47
CA GLY A 75 25.49 1.87 5.20
C GLY A 75 26.60 2.32 4.25
N PHE A 76 27.13 3.53 4.45
CA PHE A 76 28.27 4.06 3.71
C PHE A 76 29.17 4.88 4.65
N GLU A 77 30.37 5.23 4.17
CA GLU A 77 31.34 6.01 4.94
C GLU A 77 31.73 7.26 4.15
N SER A 78 31.77 8.40 4.81
CA SER A 78 32.22 9.66 4.21
C SER A 78 33.17 10.37 5.17
N ASP A 79 34.38 10.67 4.70
CA ASP A 79 35.45 11.32 5.50
C ASP A 79 35.73 10.61 6.85
N GLY A 80 35.81 9.28 6.83
CA GLY A 80 36.08 8.49 8.04
C GLY A 80 34.88 8.31 8.98
N ARG A 81 33.69 8.81 8.60
CA ARG A 81 32.47 8.77 9.43
C ARG A 81 31.42 7.85 8.82
N PRO A 82 30.82 6.94 9.62
CA PRO A 82 29.76 6.06 9.13
C PRO A 82 28.44 6.84 9.03
N PHE A 83 27.74 6.63 7.92
CA PHE A 83 26.40 7.14 7.67
C PHE A 83 25.49 6.00 7.21
N VAL A 84 24.19 6.20 7.43
CA VAL A 84 23.15 5.27 7.02
C VAL A 84 22.08 6.03 6.26
N ILE A 85 21.75 5.56 5.07
CA ILE A 85 20.56 6.00 4.33
C ILE A 85 19.42 5.02 4.62
N THR A 86 18.31 5.51 5.15
CA THR A 86 17.07 4.75 5.30
C THR A 86 16.11 5.11 4.16
N VAL A 87 15.65 4.10 3.43
CA VAL A 87 14.72 4.21 2.32
C VAL A 87 13.39 3.60 2.72
N PHE A 88 12.34 4.43 2.76
CA PHE A 88 10.98 4.04 3.05
C PHE A 88 10.15 3.97 1.76
N LEU A 89 9.56 2.81 1.49
CA LEU A 89 8.74 2.52 0.32
C LEU A 89 7.27 2.45 0.71
N GLY A 90 6.52 3.53 0.48
CA GLY A 90 5.09 3.58 0.77
C GLY A 90 4.24 2.56 0.00
N PRO A 91 2.96 2.38 0.36
CA PRO A 91 2.08 1.41 -0.27
C PRO A 91 1.80 1.72 -1.76
N SER A 92 1.90 3.00 -2.16
CA SER A 92 1.70 3.45 -3.55
C SER A 92 2.96 3.40 -4.41
N PHE A 93 4.13 3.08 -3.84
CA PHE A 93 5.38 2.96 -4.60
C PHE A 93 5.28 1.76 -5.58
N PRO A 94 5.69 1.93 -6.86
CA PRO A 94 6.57 2.97 -7.40
C PRO A 94 5.86 4.19 -8.03
N ASN A 95 4.54 4.30 -7.93
CA ASN A 95 3.79 5.43 -8.48
C ASN A 95 3.90 6.70 -7.61
N GLU A 96 4.33 6.54 -6.36
CA GLU A 96 4.69 7.60 -5.43
C GLU A 96 6.18 7.53 -5.13
N LYS A 97 6.84 8.69 -5.01
CA LYS A 97 8.28 8.77 -4.71
C LYS A 97 8.58 8.16 -3.34
N PRO A 98 9.72 7.46 -3.19
CA PRO A 98 10.13 6.95 -1.88
C PRO A 98 10.57 8.08 -0.96
N LYS A 99 10.51 7.86 0.36
CA LYS A 99 11.10 8.76 1.34
C LYS A 99 12.50 8.28 1.67
N VAL A 100 13.48 9.18 1.64
CA VAL A 100 14.89 8.87 1.87
C VAL A 100 15.41 9.76 2.99
N VAL A 101 16.05 9.16 3.99
CA VAL A 101 16.57 9.86 5.18
C VAL A 101 18.02 9.46 5.41
N ILE A 102 18.88 10.42 5.73
CA ILE A 102 20.28 10.19 6.09
C ILE A 102 20.45 10.36 7.59
N SER A 103 21.14 9.41 8.23
CA SER A 103 21.49 9.43 9.64
C SER A 103 22.99 9.17 9.83
N PRO A 104 23.71 9.93 10.68
CA PRO A 104 23.26 11.13 11.40
C PRO A 104 22.89 12.29 10.46
N SER A 105 22.08 13.25 10.93
CA SER A 105 21.64 14.41 10.14
C SER A 105 22.79 15.31 9.72
N VAL A 106 22.72 15.85 8.51
CA VAL A 106 23.81 16.62 7.89
C VAL A 106 23.35 17.96 7.32
N GLU A 107 24.25 18.92 7.28
CA GLU A 107 24.12 20.19 6.56
C GLU A 107 24.52 19.98 5.10
N HIS A 108 23.53 19.85 4.23
CA HIS A 108 23.75 19.67 2.80
C HIS A 108 22.57 20.23 1.98
N PRO A 109 22.78 20.83 0.80
CA PRO A 109 21.68 21.37 -0.02
C PRO A 109 20.59 20.37 -0.39
N TRP A 110 20.92 19.07 -0.42
CA TRP A 110 19.95 18.02 -0.71
C TRP A 110 19.19 17.51 0.52
N VAL A 111 19.64 17.85 1.72
CA VAL A 111 19.17 17.27 2.98
C VAL A 111 18.52 18.34 3.86
N PHE A 112 17.34 18.05 4.38
CA PHE A 112 16.69 18.89 5.37
C PHE A 112 17.29 18.59 6.75
N GLY A 113 18.28 19.40 7.14
CA GLY A 113 19.11 19.25 8.35
C GLY A 113 18.39 18.78 9.62
N PRO A 114 17.26 19.39 10.04
CA PRO A 114 16.57 18.98 11.27
C PRO A 114 16.07 17.53 11.30
N THR A 115 15.81 16.93 10.14
CA THR A 115 15.20 15.59 10.04
C THR A 115 16.08 14.57 9.32
N GLY A 116 17.14 15.02 8.62
CA GLY A 116 17.94 14.19 7.73
C GLY A 116 17.23 13.79 6.43
N GLU A 117 16.02 14.30 6.16
CA GLU A 117 15.25 13.92 4.97
C GLU A 117 15.85 14.50 3.68
N VAL A 118 16.09 13.65 2.69
CA VAL A 118 16.65 14.05 1.40
C VAL A 118 15.53 14.58 0.51
N ASN A 119 15.50 15.88 0.25
CA ASN A 119 14.47 16.52 -0.57
C ASN A 119 15.03 17.28 -1.78
N GLY A 120 16.33 17.59 -1.82
CA GLY A 120 16.95 18.34 -2.92
C GLY A 120 17.68 17.49 -3.96
N ALA A 121 17.75 16.16 -3.79
CA ALA A 121 18.45 15.29 -4.73
C ALA A 121 17.73 15.24 -6.10
N PRO A 122 18.39 15.57 -7.23
CA PRO A 122 17.73 15.68 -8.54
C PRO A 122 17.00 14.43 -9.01
N GLY A 123 17.56 13.24 -8.70
CA GLY A 123 16.95 11.95 -9.04
C GLY A 123 15.67 11.66 -8.25
N LEU A 124 15.55 12.21 -7.04
CA LEU A 124 14.37 12.04 -6.19
C LEU A 124 13.30 13.11 -6.49
N LEU A 125 13.72 14.33 -6.82
CA LEU A 125 12.83 15.41 -7.26
C LEU A 125 12.07 15.05 -8.54
N ASN A 126 12.76 14.42 -9.49
CA ASN A 126 12.19 13.99 -10.78
C ASN A 126 11.85 12.50 -10.80
N PHE A 127 11.51 11.94 -9.63
CA PHE A 127 11.21 10.51 -9.53
C PHE A 127 9.96 10.15 -10.35
N THR A 128 10.03 9.01 -11.03
CA THR A 128 8.91 8.38 -11.75
C THR A 128 8.89 6.88 -11.46
N ALA A 129 7.78 6.20 -11.77
CA ALA A 129 7.70 4.75 -11.63
C ALA A 129 8.73 3.97 -12.48
N HIS A 130 9.34 4.63 -13.47
CA HIS A 130 10.38 4.05 -14.34
C HIS A 130 11.81 4.45 -13.93
N SER A 131 11.95 5.25 -12.87
CA SER A 131 13.25 5.61 -12.33
C SER A 131 13.98 4.39 -11.74
N ASP A 132 15.30 4.49 -11.63
CA ASP A 132 16.16 3.46 -11.04
C ASP A 132 16.51 3.87 -9.61
N LEU A 133 15.83 3.29 -8.63
CA LEU A 133 16.01 3.60 -7.22
C LEU A 133 17.45 3.38 -6.77
N GLY A 134 18.09 2.29 -7.22
CA GLY A 134 19.46 1.98 -6.85
C GLY A 134 20.44 3.06 -7.30
N ARG A 135 20.28 3.57 -8.53
CA ARG A 135 21.11 4.68 -9.02
C ARG A 135 20.84 6.01 -8.33
N ILE A 136 19.60 6.27 -7.92
CA ILE A 136 19.26 7.47 -7.16
C ILE A 136 19.98 7.46 -5.81
N VAL A 137 19.87 6.35 -5.07
CA VAL A 137 20.55 6.21 -3.76
C VAL A 137 22.06 6.25 -3.92
N GLN A 138 22.61 5.58 -4.94
CA GLN A 138 24.04 5.61 -5.22
C GLN A 138 24.53 7.03 -5.57
N ALA A 139 23.74 7.81 -6.32
CA ALA A 139 24.08 9.20 -6.63
C ALA A 139 24.08 10.09 -5.38
N ILE A 140 23.16 9.84 -4.44
CA ILE A 140 23.13 10.52 -3.14
C ILE A 140 24.39 10.18 -2.34
N ILE A 141 24.75 8.89 -2.22
CA ILE A 141 25.96 8.45 -1.51
C ILE A 141 27.21 9.11 -2.10
N ARG A 142 27.35 9.07 -3.44
CA ARG A 142 28.50 9.69 -4.12
C ARG A 142 28.60 11.19 -3.93
N GLU A 143 27.47 11.89 -3.82
CA GLU A 143 27.49 13.33 -3.52
C GLU A 143 28.04 13.58 -2.12
N MET A 144 27.64 12.77 -1.13
CA MET A 144 28.14 12.87 0.24
C MET A 144 29.62 12.50 0.34
N GLU A 145 30.07 11.46 -0.36
CA GLU A 145 31.48 11.07 -0.40
C GLU A 145 32.36 12.13 -1.10
N LYS A 146 31.84 12.77 -2.15
CA LYS A 146 32.55 13.80 -2.90
C LYS A 146 32.58 15.14 -2.17
N PHE A 147 31.52 15.47 -1.45
CA PHE A 147 31.39 16.66 -0.64
C PHE A 147 30.99 16.28 0.79
N PRO A 148 31.96 15.85 1.62
CA PRO A 148 31.71 15.40 2.97
C PRO A 148 30.89 16.41 3.76
N PRO A 149 29.64 16.10 4.13
CA PRO A 149 28.76 17.08 4.71
C PRO A 149 29.06 17.24 6.22
N GLN A 150 28.89 18.46 6.73
CA GLN A 150 29.01 18.70 8.16
C GLN A 150 27.80 18.12 8.90
N LEU A 151 27.98 17.68 10.13
CA LEU A 151 26.86 17.21 10.94
C LEU A 151 26.00 18.39 11.37
N PHE A 152 24.69 18.29 11.16
CA PHE A 152 23.75 19.31 11.57
C PHE A 152 23.76 19.44 13.10
N GLY A 153 24.00 20.66 13.60
CA GLY A 153 24.02 20.96 15.04
C GLY A 153 25.37 20.76 15.76
N VAL A 154 26.45 20.37 15.06
CA VAL A 154 27.78 20.20 15.69
C VAL A 154 28.57 21.52 15.80
N GLY A 155 28.23 22.54 15.00
CA GLY A 155 28.87 23.86 15.03
C GLY A 155 28.70 24.64 16.35
N GLU A 156 27.69 24.31 17.16
CA GLU A 156 27.43 24.98 18.45
C GLU A 156 27.94 24.19 19.67
N MET A 157 28.35 22.94 19.47
CA MET A 157 28.69 22.03 20.59
C MET A 157 30.20 21.89 20.86
N MET A 158 31.07 22.28 19.93
CA MET A 158 32.51 22.05 20.08
C MET A 158 33.25 23.04 21.01
N ASN A 159 32.55 24.02 21.61
CA ASN A 159 33.14 24.97 22.58
C ASN A 159 32.56 24.90 24.00
N ARG A 160 31.77 23.86 24.32
CA ARG A 160 31.33 23.60 25.70
C ARG A 160 31.55 22.15 26.08
N SER A 161 32.82 21.82 26.31
CA SER A 161 33.18 20.60 27.04
C SER A 161 33.03 20.87 28.53
N GLY A 162 32.03 20.25 29.16
CA GLY A 162 31.82 20.31 30.60
C GLY A 162 30.37 20.02 30.98
N ASN A 163 30.10 18.77 31.33
CA ASN A 163 28.94 18.24 32.04
C ASN A 163 27.99 19.28 32.68
N GLU A 164 26.75 19.38 32.19
CA GLU A 164 25.55 19.59 33.02
C GLU A 164 24.26 19.36 32.19
N ALA A 165 23.19 18.94 32.88
CA ALA A 165 21.88 18.59 32.33
C ALA A 165 21.25 19.76 31.54
N PRO A 166 20.32 19.51 30.59
CA PRO A 166 19.82 20.55 29.69
C PRO A 166 19.00 21.59 30.46
N GLN A 167 19.58 22.78 30.62
CA GLN A 167 18.84 23.96 31.08
C GLN A 167 18.08 24.58 29.91
N ILE A 168 16.83 24.92 30.17
CA ILE A 168 15.95 25.68 29.28
C ILE A 168 16.58 27.07 29.12
N ASP A 169 16.98 27.42 27.89
CA ASP A 169 17.51 28.75 27.54
C ASP A 169 16.42 29.81 27.75
N ILE A 170 16.49 30.50 28.89
CA ILE A 170 15.83 31.80 29.08
C ILE A 170 16.76 32.84 28.45
N PRO A 171 16.29 33.68 27.50
CA PRO A 171 17.13 34.73 26.93
C PRO A 171 17.59 35.69 28.04
N HIS A 172 18.89 35.65 28.39
CA HIS A 172 19.48 36.68 29.24
C HIS A 172 19.84 37.88 28.37
N PRO A 173 19.42 39.11 28.74
CA PRO A 173 19.82 40.32 28.03
C PRO A 173 21.32 40.58 28.22
N PRO A 174 21.96 41.30 27.28
CA PRO A 174 23.40 41.52 27.31
C PRO A 174 23.78 42.34 28.54
N GLN A 175 24.70 41.82 29.35
CA GLN A 175 25.30 42.55 30.47
C GLN A 175 26.25 43.62 29.93
N SER A 176 25.71 44.79 29.59
CA SER A 176 26.44 46.05 29.50
C SER A 176 26.46 46.70 30.89
N GLY A 177 27.67 46.87 31.43
CA GLY A 177 27.90 47.43 32.76
C GLY A 177 27.64 48.93 32.86
N GLU A 178 26.37 49.32 32.97
CA GLU A 178 25.96 50.60 33.55
C GLU A 178 24.80 50.37 34.54
N GLY A 179 25.06 50.64 35.83
CA GLY A 179 24.07 50.86 36.89
C GLY A 179 22.87 49.91 36.95
N LEU A 180 22.98 48.86 37.77
CA LEU A 180 21.99 47.77 37.92
C LEU A 180 20.54 48.19 38.22
N ILE A 181 20.27 49.41 38.70
CA ILE A 181 18.91 49.93 38.92
C ILE A 181 18.95 51.48 38.77
N PRO A 182 18.70 52.04 37.57
CA PRO A 182 18.72 53.49 37.36
C PRO A 182 17.68 54.24 38.22
N GLU A 183 16.58 53.59 38.59
CA GLU A 183 15.48 54.12 39.41
C GLU A 183 15.91 54.44 40.85
N LEU A 184 17.01 53.85 41.34
CA LEU A 184 17.60 54.21 42.64
C LEU A 184 18.20 55.63 42.64
N ARG A 185 18.59 56.16 41.48
CA ARG A 185 19.19 57.50 41.37
C ARG A 185 18.17 58.63 41.47
N SER A 186 16.88 58.31 41.36
CA SER A 186 15.77 59.26 41.44
C SER A 186 15.15 59.40 42.84
N LEU A 187 15.52 58.54 43.79
CA LEU A 187 15.01 58.55 45.17
C LEU A 187 15.80 59.54 46.05
N THR A 188 15.12 60.16 47.04
CA THR A 188 15.76 61.01 48.05
C THR A 188 16.48 60.18 49.12
N ILE A 189 17.32 60.82 49.95
CA ILE A 189 18.08 60.14 51.01
C ILE A 189 17.15 59.60 52.10
N GLU A 190 16.04 60.28 52.38
CA GLU A 190 15.00 59.80 53.30
C GLU A 190 14.33 58.54 52.75
N GLU A 191 13.91 58.56 51.49
CA GLU A 191 13.27 57.41 50.82
C GLU A 191 14.23 56.23 50.68
N LEU A 192 15.52 56.47 50.46
CA LEU A 192 16.54 55.42 50.38
C LEU A 192 16.82 54.76 51.74
N LYS A 193 16.71 55.51 52.84
CA LYS A 193 16.78 54.96 54.21
C LYS A 193 15.54 54.16 54.55
N GLU A 194 14.37 54.64 54.13
CA GLU A 194 13.11 53.92 54.28
C GLU A 194 13.15 52.60 53.50
N LEU A 195 13.71 52.60 52.28
CA LEU A 195 13.95 51.42 51.46
C LEU A 195 14.90 50.38 52.08
N ASP A 196 15.87 50.80 52.89
CA ASP A 196 16.79 49.90 53.62
C ASP A 196 16.17 49.35 54.91
N THR A 197 15.21 50.08 55.50
CA THR A 197 14.67 49.77 56.85
C THR A 197 13.31 49.08 56.79
N ASP A 198 12.50 49.35 55.75
CA ASP A 198 11.15 48.82 55.55
C ASP A 198 11.10 47.80 54.40
N PRO A 199 10.90 46.50 54.69
CA PRO A 199 10.79 45.47 53.67
C PRO A 199 9.54 45.58 52.79
N GLU A 200 8.43 46.17 53.27
CA GLU A 200 7.23 46.36 52.45
C GLU A 200 7.46 47.45 51.39
N PHE A 201 8.10 48.56 51.77
CA PHE A 201 8.48 49.62 50.84
C PHE A 201 9.50 49.13 49.78
N LEU A 202 10.41 48.23 50.18
CA LEU A 202 11.35 47.57 49.25
C LEU A 202 10.63 46.66 48.25
N ASP A 203 9.69 45.83 48.71
CA ASP A 203 8.91 44.94 47.82
C ASP A 203 8.06 45.75 46.82
N ASP A 204 7.45 46.84 47.26
CA ASP A 204 6.69 47.76 46.40
C ASP A 204 7.60 48.43 45.36
N PHE A 205 8.78 48.90 45.77
CA PHE A 205 9.76 49.46 44.85
C PHE A 205 10.23 48.43 43.81
N VAL A 206 10.53 47.20 44.25
CA VAL A 206 10.96 46.11 43.35
C VAL A 206 9.83 45.70 42.40
N ALA A 207 8.58 45.68 42.85
CA ALA A 207 7.43 45.44 41.99
C ALA A 207 7.23 46.55 40.95
N GLU A 208 7.64 47.78 41.27
CA GLU A 208 7.52 48.94 40.40
C GLU A 208 8.63 49.02 39.33
N LEU A 209 9.76 48.33 39.54
CA LEU A 209 10.87 48.27 38.59
C LEU A 209 10.42 47.81 37.20
N GLY A 210 10.79 48.58 36.18
CA GLY A 210 10.46 48.26 34.79
C GLY A 210 10.91 46.87 34.36
N ALA A 211 12.09 46.43 34.82
CA ALA A 211 12.58 45.07 34.56
C ALA A 211 11.67 43.98 35.13
N VAL A 212 11.15 44.16 36.35
CA VAL A 212 10.26 43.20 37.01
C VAL A 212 8.87 43.20 36.37
N LYS A 213 8.35 44.37 35.97
CA LYS A 213 7.09 44.49 35.22
C LYS A 213 7.16 43.84 33.84
N ASN A 214 8.26 44.05 33.12
CA ASN A 214 8.48 43.41 31.82
C ASN A 214 8.52 41.90 31.99
N LEU A 215 9.25 41.38 32.98
CA LEU A 215 9.31 39.94 33.25
C LEU A 215 7.94 39.34 33.64
N ARG A 216 7.14 40.05 34.44
CA ARG A 216 5.76 39.63 34.76
C ARG A 216 4.88 39.59 33.51
N THR A 217 5.02 40.58 32.63
CA THR A 217 4.29 40.64 31.35
C THR A 217 4.70 39.50 30.43
N ASP A 218 6.01 39.23 30.32
CA ASP A 218 6.54 38.11 29.53
C ASP A 218 6.05 36.75 30.08
N LEU A 219 5.97 36.62 31.40
CA LEU A 219 5.41 35.43 32.06
C LEU A 219 3.94 35.23 31.72
N ASP A 220 3.13 36.29 31.78
CA ASP A 220 1.70 36.23 31.42
C ASP A 220 1.51 35.85 29.94
N VAL A 221 2.32 36.41 29.04
CA VAL A 221 2.31 36.08 27.61
C VAL A 221 2.67 34.61 27.39
N LEU A 222 3.74 34.12 28.03
CA LEU A 222 4.14 32.71 27.94
C LEU A 222 3.06 31.76 28.47
N LEU A 223 2.37 32.14 29.57
CA LEU A 223 1.28 31.35 30.13
C LEU A 223 0.11 31.25 29.15
N GLN A 224 -0.23 32.37 28.50
CA GLN A 224 -1.26 32.43 27.48
C GLN A 224 -0.88 31.60 26.23
N ASP A 225 0.38 31.64 25.82
CA ASP A 225 0.90 30.84 24.70
C ASP A 225 0.87 29.35 25.01
N ILE A 226 1.28 28.94 26.21
CA ILE A 226 1.19 27.54 26.67
C ILE A 226 -0.27 27.06 26.64
N GLU A 227 -1.21 27.87 27.15
CA GLU A 227 -2.62 27.53 27.14
C GLU A 227 -3.16 27.41 25.69
N SER A 228 -2.77 28.33 24.82
CA SER A 228 -3.14 28.32 23.39
C SER A 228 -2.62 27.07 22.68
N ILE A 229 -1.34 26.74 22.89
CA ILE A 229 -0.70 25.53 22.33
C ILE A 229 -1.35 24.26 22.87
N ALA A 230 -1.62 24.20 24.18
CA ALA A 230 -2.29 23.05 24.78
C ALA A 230 -3.67 22.80 24.16
N LYS A 231 -4.47 23.86 23.98
CA LYS A 231 -5.79 23.78 23.32
C LYS A 231 -5.67 23.33 21.86
N ALA A 232 -4.70 23.86 21.12
CA ALA A 232 -4.46 23.46 19.73
C ALA A 232 -4.02 21.99 19.62
N ASN A 233 -3.15 21.54 20.53
CA ASN A 233 -2.69 20.15 20.59
C ASN A 233 -3.84 19.18 20.87
N MET A 234 -4.71 19.51 21.83
CA MET A 234 -5.89 18.69 22.14
C MET A 234 -6.85 18.59 20.94
N ALA A 235 -7.11 19.71 20.26
CA ALA A 235 -7.96 19.71 19.06
C ALA A 235 -7.35 18.88 17.92
N GLN A 236 -6.03 18.94 17.77
CA GLN A 236 -5.31 18.13 16.78
C GLN A 236 -5.34 16.65 17.14
N GLU A 237 -5.21 16.29 18.42
CA GLU A 237 -5.32 14.91 18.89
C GLU A 237 -6.69 14.31 18.55
N GLU A 238 -7.78 15.02 18.82
CA GLU A 238 -9.15 14.60 18.45
C GLU A 238 -9.31 14.40 16.93
N ARG A 239 -8.75 15.31 16.13
CA ARG A 239 -8.76 15.18 14.67
C ARG A 239 -7.95 13.98 14.21
N MET A 240 -6.81 13.69 14.83
CA MET A 240 -5.94 12.56 14.46
C MET A 240 -6.56 11.22 14.85
N THR A 241 -7.21 11.13 16.02
CA THR A 241 -7.91 9.92 16.46
C THR A 241 -9.08 9.60 15.52
N THR A 242 -9.92 10.59 15.21
CA THR A 242 -11.05 10.41 14.27
C THR A 242 -10.61 9.99 12.87
N LEU A 243 -9.54 10.60 12.32
CA LEU A 243 -8.99 10.19 11.02
C LEU A 243 -8.44 8.76 11.06
N ARG A 244 -7.73 8.41 12.14
CA ARG A 244 -7.18 7.05 12.31
C ARG A 244 -8.28 6.01 12.39
N GLU A 245 -9.37 6.29 13.09
CA GLU A 245 -10.55 5.43 13.14
C GLU A 245 -11.22 5.28 11.77
N GLU A 246 -11.35 6.37 11.01
CA GLU A 246 -11.91 6.30 9.65
C GLU A 246 -11.04 5.46 8.72
N VAL A 247 -9.72 5.65 8.74
CA VAL A 247 -8.77 4.85 7.95
C VAL A 247 -8.86 3.38 8.34
N ASN A 248 -8.90 3.08 9.63
CA ASN A 248 -9.02 1.70 10.11
C ASN A 248 -10.34 1.07 9.65
N ARG A 249 -11.45 1.79 9.77
CA ARG A 249 -12.77 1.35 9.29
C ARG A 249 -12.76 1.06 7.79
N ARG A 250 -12.25 1.99 6.97
CA ARG A 250 -12.15 1.82 5.51
C ARG A 250 -11.22 0.66 5.13
N SER A 251 -10.15 0.45 5.88
CA SER A 251 -9.21 -0.66 5.64
C SER A 251 -9.84 -2.02 5.94
N ILE A 252 -10.65 -2.12 7.00
CA ILE A 252 -11.41 -3.33 7.32
C ILE A 252 -12.44 -3.61 6.22
N GLU A 253 -13.22 -2.59 5.82
CA GLU A 253 -14.22 -2.75 4.75
C GLU A 253 -13.57 -3.18 3.42
N PHE A 254 -12.43 -2.59 3.06
CA PHE A 254 -11.70 -2.96 1.85
C PHE A 254 -11.21 -4.41 1.91
N ARG A 255 -10.69 -4.85 3.07
CA ARG A 255 -10.27 -6.23 3.29
C ARG A 255 -11.43 -7.20 3.11
N ASP A 256 -12.56 -6.94 3.78
CA ASP A 256 -13.77 -7.77 3.68
C ASP A 256 -14.29 -7.87 2.24
N LEU A 257 -14.21 -6.77 1.49
CA LEU A 257 -14.62 -6.74 0.08
C LEU A 257 -13.62 -7.51 -0.79
N GLY A 258 -12.32 -7.42 -0.48
CA GLY A 258 -11.26 -8.21 -1.09
C GLY A 258 -11.49 -9.72 -0.91
N ASP A 259 -11.75 -10.16 0.32
CA ASP A 259 -12.01 -11.57 0.64
C ASP A 259 -13.25 -12.09 -0.09
N LYS A 260 -14.33 -11.31 -0.11
CA LYS A 260 -15.56 -11.63 -0.88
C LYS A 260 -15.26 -11.74 -2.38
N TYR A 261 -14.45 -10.83 -2.91
CA TYR A 261 -14.07 -10.84 -4.32
C TYR A 261 -13.23 -12.08 -4.68
N GLU A 262 -12.25 -12.44 -3.85
CA GLU A 262 -11.43 -13.63 -4.06
C GLU A 262 -12.26 -14.91 -4.00
N MET A 263 -13.15 -15.03 -3.01
CA MET A 263 -14.10 -16.14 -2.91
C MET A 263 -14.97 -16.27 -4.17
N LEU A 264 -15.52 -15.15 -4.67
CA LEU A 264 -16.33 -15.17 -5.89
C LEU A 264 -15.50 -15.52 -7.14
N CYS A 265 -14.25 -15.07 -7.22
CA CYS A 265 -13.35 -15.44 -8.31
C CYS A 265 -12.99 -16.92 -8.28
N ALA A 266 -12.74 -17.48 -7.09
CA ALA A 266 -12.49 -18.92 -6.93
C ALA A 266 -13.71 -19.74 -7.35
N LEU A 267 -14.91 -19.34 -6.93
CA LEU A 267 -16.17 -19.98 -7.34
C LEU A 267 -16.36 -19.88 -8.87
N GLN A 268 -16.10 -18.70 -9.45
CA GLN A 268 -16.18 -18.51 -10.89
C GLN A 268 -15.20 -19.42 -11.63
N LYS A 269 -13.95 -19.53 -11.17
CA LYS A 269 -12.92 -20.39 -11.76
C LYS A 269 -13.36 -21.85 -11.72
N LYS A 270 -13.82 -22.33 -10.56
CA LYS A 270 -14.34 -23.70 -10.40
C LYS A 270 -15.48 -23.98 -11.37
N LYS A 271 -16.44 -23.05 -11.49
CA LYS A 271 -17.56 -23.21 -12.44
C LYS A 271 -17.10 -23.14 -13.89
N ALA A 272 -16.11 -22.33 -14.22
CA ALA A 272 -15.54 -22.26 -15.56
C ALA A 272 -14.81 -23.57 -15.94
N GLU A 273 -14.15 -24.22 -14.99
CA GLU A 273 -13.52 -25.54 -15.18
C GLU A 273 -14.56 -26.65 -15.32
N GLU A 274 -15.55 -26.70 -14.42
CA GLU A 274 -16.67 -27.68 -14.44
C GLU A 274 -17.49 -27.61 -15.73
N PHE A 275 -17.71 -26.41 -16.26
CA PHE A 275 -18.43 -26.22 -17.53
C PHE A 275 -17.47 -25.95 -18.70
N SER A 276 -16.19 -26.30 -18.56
CA SER A 276 -15.25 -26.14 -19.67
C SER A 276 -15.63 -27.11 -20.80
N PRO A 277 -15.53 -26.69 -22.07
CA PRO A 277 -15.89 -27.55 -23.19
C PRO A 277 -15.08 -28.87 -23.23
N GLN A 278 -13.83 -28.81 -22.79
CA GLN A 278 -12.94 -29.96 -22.69
C GLN A 278 -13.38 -30.94 -21.60
N HIS A 279 -13.75 -30.45 -20.41
CA HIS A 279 -14.30 -31.31 -19.36
C HIS A 279 -15.63 -31.95 -19.77
N ILE A 280 -16.51 -31.19 -20.45
CA ILE A 280 -17.78 -31.74 -20.98
C ILE A 280 -17.51 -32.82 -22.03
N LYS A 281 -16.50 -32.65 -22.89
CA LYS A 281 -16.06 -33.67 -23.86
C LYS A 281 -15.61 -34.94 -23.13
N GLU A 282 -14.74 -34.82 -22.13
CA GLU A 282 -14.25 -35.96 -21.35
C GLU A 282 -15.40 -36.72 -20.64
N LEU A 283 -16.34 -36.00 -20.03
CA LEU A 283 -17.52 -36.61 -19.41
C LEU A 283 -18.38 -37.37 -20.45
N LEU A 284 -18.53 -36.80 -21.65
CA LEU A 284 -19.28 -37.44 -22.72
C LEU A 284 -18.57 -38.69 -23.27
N GLN A 285 -17.24 -38.65 -23.35
CA GLN A 285 -16.39 -39.80 -23.72
C GLN A 285 -16.54 -40.94 -22.72
N ILE A 286 -16.45 -40.64 -21.43
CA ILE A 286 -16.67 -41.62 -20.35
C ILE A 286 -18.09 -42.20 -20.46
N ALA A 287 -19.11 -41.35 -20.61
CA ALA A 287 -20.49 -41.81 -20.72
C ALA A 287 -20.77 -42.65 -21.98
N ALA A 288 -20.08 -42.37 -23.10
CA ALA A 288 -20.15 -43.16 -24.32
C ALA A 288 -19.52 -44.55 -24.13
N SER A 289 -18.31 -44.59 -23.55
CA SER A 289 -17.61 -45.84 -23.21
C SER A 289 -18.41 -46.72 -22.26
N ILE A 290 -18.97 -46.14 -21.18
CA ILE A 290 -19.84 -46.87 -20.24
C ILE A 290 -21.04 -47.46 -20.97
N SER A 291 -21.74 -46.69 -21.80
CA SER A 291 -22.91 -47.23 -22.53
C SER A 291 -22.55 -48.30 -23.55
N ASP A 292 -21.35 -48.30 -24.11
CA ASP A 292 -20.92 -49.36 -25.03
C ASP A 292 -20.61 -50.64 -24.27
N SER A 293 -19.95 -50.54 -23.11
CA SER A 293 -19.74 -51.69 -22.22
C SER A 293 -21.06 -52.25 -21.66
N GLU A 294 -22.06 -51.41 -21.37
CA GLU A 294 -23.41 -51.88 -21.01
C GLU A 294 -24.07 -52.67 -22.15
N CYS A 295 -23.82 -52.30 -23.41
CA CYS A 295 -24.30 -53.08 -24.57
C CYS A 295 -23.61 -54.46 -24.65
N GLU A 296 -22.29 -54.50 -24.41
CA GLU A 296 -21.53 -55.76 -24.37
C GLU A 296 -22.00 -56.66 -23.23
N THR A 297 -22.17 -56.11 -22.03
CA THR A 297 -22.68 -56.82 -20.85
C THR A 297 -24.06 -57.42 -21.13
N CYS A 298 -24.97 -56.65 -21.73
CA CYS A 298 -26.30 -57.15 -22.10
C CYS A 298 -26.23 -58.30 -23.13
N ALA A 299 -25.28 -58.24 -24.08
CA ALA A 299 -25.06 -59.33 -25.03
C ALA A 299 -24.49 -60.59 -24.35
N GLU A 300 -23.54 -60.43 -23.43
CA GLU A 300 -22.97 -61.53 -22.65
C GLU A 300 -24.02 -62.22 -21.77
N GLU A 301 -24.89 -61.46 -21.11
CA GLU A 301 -25.98 -62.00 -20.29
C GLU A 301 -26.98 -62.82 -21.11
N PHE A 302 -27.28 -62.38 -22.33
CA PHE A 302 -28.11 -63.14 -23.26
C PHE A 302 -27.43 -64.44 -23.72
N LEU A 303 -26.15 -64.38 -24.09
CA LEU A 303 -25.38 -65.55 -24.49
C LEU A 303 -25.21 -66.57 -23.34
N ALA A 304 -25.14 -66.09 -22.10
CA ALA A 304 -25.11 -66.92 -20.90
C ALA A 304 -26.49 -67.49 -20.52
N GLY A 305 -27.55 -67.16 -21.26
CA GLY A 305 -28.92 -67.61 -20.99
C GLY A 305 -29.56 -66.99 -19.74
N LYS A 306 -29.02 -65.88 -19.21
CA LYS A 306 -29.53 -65.19 -18.01
C LYS A 306 -30.78 -64.35 -18.29
N ILE A 307 -30.95 -63.92 -19.54
CA ILE A 307 -32.10 -63.13 -20.01
C ILE A 307 -32.71 -63.76 -21.25
N ASP A 308 -34.03 -63.64 -21.41
CA ASP A 308 -34.76 -64.16 -22.57
C ASP A 308 -34.67 -63.22 -23.78
N VAL A 309 -35.07 -63.72 -24.95
CA VAL A 309 -34.99 -63.00 -26.24
C VAL A 309 -35.76 -61.67 -26.21
N GLN A 310 -36.93 -61.62 -25.59
CA GLN A 310 -37.76 -60.42 -25.59
C GLN A 310 -37.18 -59.34 -24.66
N SER A 311 -36.68 -59.76 -23.49
CA SER A 311 -35.97 -58.88 -22.55
C SER A 311 -34.66 -58.35 -23.13
N PHE A 312 -33.89 -59.20 -23.83
CA PHE A 312 -32.68 -58.81 -24.54
C PHE A 312 -32.97 -57.77 -25.62
N LEU A 313 -33.92 -58.02 -26.52
CA LEU A 313 -34.25 -57.08 -27.60
C LEU A 313 -34.64 -55.70 -27.08
N ASN A 314 -35.47 -55.63 -26.03
CA ASN A 314 -35.90 -54.37 -25.45
C ASN A 314 -34.73 -53.61 -24.81
N THR A 315 -33.89 -54.30 -24.05
CA THR A 315 -32.79 -53.69 -23.28
C THR A 315 -31.63 -53.30 -24.20
N PHE A 316 -31.22 -54.21 -25.08
CA PHE A 316 -30.13 -54.00 -26.02
C PHE A 316 -30.44 -52.91 -27.05
N MET A 317 -31.66 -52.86 -27.61
CA MET A 317 -32.02 -51.80 -28.55
C MET A 317 -32.01 -50.41 -27.89
N ALA A 318 -32.49 -50.31 -26.65
CA ALA A 318 -32.46 -49.06 -25.90
C ALA A 318 -31.02 -48.65 -25.56
N ALA A 319 -30.21 -49.58 -25.06
CA ALA A 319 -28.80 -49.36 -24.74
C ALA A 319 -27.98 -49.00 -26.00
N LYS A 320 -28.15 -49.73 -27.10
CA LYS A 320 -27.41 -49.50 -28.34
C LYS A 320 -27.78 -48.17 -28.99
N LYS A 321 -29.06 -47.77 -28.94
CA LYS A 321 -29.50 -46.44 -29.38
C LYS A 321 -28.84 -45.33 -28.55
N LEU A 322 -28.73 -45.51 -27.24
CA LEU A 322 -28.10 -44.55 -26.35
C LEU A 322 -26.58 -44.46 -26.60
N SER A 323 -25.89 -45.60 -26.70
CA SER A 323 -24.46 -45.69 -27.03
C SER A 323 -24.15 -45.00 -28.35
N ALA A 324 -24.88 -45.36 -29.43
CA ALA A 324 -24.70 -44.75 -30.74
C ALA A 324 -24.95 -43.23 -30.72
N MET A 325 -25.97 -42.76 -29.99
CA MET A 325 -26.25 -41.33 -29.85
C MET A 325 -25.13 -40.59 -29.10
N ARG A 326 -24.60 -41.16 -28.01
CA ARG A 326 -23.51 -40.56 -27.23
C ARG A 326 -22.24 -40.48 -28.06
N LYS A 327 -21.88 -41.55 -28.76
CA LYS A 327 -20.70 -41.62 -29.66
C LYS A 327 -20.79 -40.58 -30.80
N ALA A 328 -21.93 -40.48 -31.47
CA ALA A 328 -22.11 -39.48 -32.53
C ALA A 328 -22.02 -38.03 -32.00
N LYS A 329 -22.52 -37.77 -30.78
CA LYS A 329 -22.40 -36.45 -30.14
C LYS A 329 -20.96 -36.15 -29.70
N GLU A 330 -20.25 -37.15 -29.20
CA GLU A 330 -18.85 -37.07 -28.79
C GLU A 330 -17.94 -36.73 -29.98
N GLU A 331 -18.05 -37.46 -31.08
CA GLU A 331 -17.29 -37.24 -32.31
C GLU A 331 -17.53 -35.82 -32.86
N ARG A 332 -18.81 -35.40 -32.87
CA ARG A 332 -19.19 -34.05 -33.29
C ARG A 332 -18.58 -32.97 -32.39
N LEU A 333 -18.66 -33.13 -31.08
CA LEU A 333 -18.11 -32.17 -30.12
C LEU A 333 -16.59 -32.10 -30.26
N THR A 334 -15.92 -33.24 -30.40
CA THR A 334 -14.47 -33.33 -30.62
C THR A 334 -14.06 -32.58 -31.87
N SER A 335 -14.71 -32.84 -33.01
CA SER A 335 -14.43 -32.14 -34.26
C SER A 335 -14.63 -30.62 -34.15
N GLN A 336 -15.68 -30.18 -33.46
CA GLN A 336 -15.94 -28.75 -33.24
C GLN A 336 -14.86 -28.10 -32.37
N LEU A 337 -14.38 -28.78 -31.32
CA LEU A 337 -13.34 -28.27 -30.44
C LEU A 337 -11.99 -28.19 -31.16
N ASP A 338 -11.60 -29.24 -31.88
CA ASP A 338 -10.35 -29.27 -32.63
C ASP A 338 -10.34 -28.17 -33.72
N SER A 339 -11.48 -27.89 -34.34
CA SER A 339 -11.63 -26.79 -35.30
C SER A 339 -11.46 -25.43 -34.62
N LEU A 340 -12.06 -25.23 -33.43
CA LEU A 340 -11.94 -23.98 -32.68
C LEU A 340 -10.51 -23.74 -32.19
N GLU A 341 -9.80 -24.77 -31.73
CA GLU A 341 -8.41 -24.67 -31.31
C GLU A 341 -7.51 -24.22 -32.46
N LYS A 342 -7.65 -24.85 -33.64
CA LYS A 342 -6.94 -24.46 -34.87
C LYS A 342 -7.18 -22.99 -35.26
N HIS A 343 -8.40 -22.49 -35.11
CA HIS A 343 -8.73 -21.10 -35.38
C HIS A 343 -8.28 -20.12 -34.30
N SER A 344 -7.97 -20.57 -33.08
CA SER A 344 -7.47 -19.71 -32.00
C SER A 344 -5.95 -19.50 -32.05
N LEU A 345 -5.23 -20.34 -32.82
CA LEU A 345 -3.78 -20.31 -32.99
C LEU A 345 -3.32 -19.42 -34.16
N HIS A 346 -4.26 -18.91 -34.95
CA HIS A 346 -4.07 -17.90 -36.01
C HIS A 346 -4.74 -16.59 -35.60
#